data_AF-A0AB35JIB4-F1
#
_entry.id   AF-A0AB35JIB4-F1
#
_cell.length_a   1.000
_cell.length_b   1.000
_cell.length_c   1.000
_cell.angle_alpha   90.00
_cell.angle_beta   90.00
_cell.angle_gamma   90.00
#
_symmetry.space_group_name_H-M   'P 1'
#
loop_
_entity.id
_entity.type
_entity.pdbx_description
1 polymer ?
#
loop_
_entity_poly.entity_id
_entity_poly.type
_entity_poly.pdbx_seq_one_letter_code
_entity_poly.pdbx_strand_id
1 'polypeptide(L)'
;MEKGQESKQKRKTPLTTIAISQEYAQKLDEYLNGTGITRKEFVELSVDYFQRTGFDLRGEAFDLSPLEKVTGRLEQSAKIMEQANEGTEAVRQLLQAVKEQTAIQKQLPAPDILQKATNRVTELEHLIGKYQEKLDSLSEDKTMIIRERVEWEQKYYERDKQNYALLETLKKQGELLEKAKTELRHCKGFFSSANEDVLKELGIS
;
A
#
# COMPACT_ATOMS: atom_id res chain seq x y z
N MET A 1 34.11 -74.97 99.79
CA MET A 1 34.38 -73.53 99.61
C MET A 1 33.68 -73.17 98.31
N GLU A 2 32.46 -72.62 98.37
CA GLU A 2 32.18 -71.16 98.31
C GLU A 2 32.82 -70.52 97.07
N LYS A 3 32.21 -69.65 96.27
CA LYS A 3 30.89 -69.00 96.11
C LYS A 3 31.12 -68.12 94.86
N GLY A 4 30.11 -67.86 94.03
CA GLY A 4 30.32 -66.92 92.92
C GLY A 4 29.13 -66.75 91.97
N GLN A 5 27.93 -66.54 92.52
CA GLN A 5 26.87 -65.87 91.77
C GLN A 5 27.25 -64.40 91.64
N GLU A 6 27.54 -63.91 90.43
CA GLU A 6 27.53 -62.46 90.16
C GLU A 6 26.27 -62.11 89.36
N SER A 7 25.42 -61.35 90.04
CA SER A 7 24.20 -60.78 89.52
C SER A 7 24.48 -59.40 88.93
N LYS A 8 24.20 -59.26 87.63
CA LYS A 8 23.79 -58.07 86.85
C LYS A 8 24.23 -56.66 87.30
N GLN A 9 24.80 -55.90 86.34
CA GLN A 9 24.40 -54.49 86.15
C GLN A 9 24.37 -54.12 84.65
N LYS A 10 23.17 -54.14 84.06
CA LYS A 10 22.89 -53.54 82.76
C LYS A 10 23.01 -52.02 82.89
N ARG A 11 24.05 -51.40 82.30
CA ARG A 11 24.11 -49.94 82.12
C ARG A 11 22.95 -49.52 81.21
N LYS A 12 22.10 -48.59 81.66
CA LYS A 12 21.03 -48.01 80.83
C LYS A 12 21.65 -46.96 79.91
N THR A 13 21.65 -47.21 78.60
CA THR A 13 22.00 -46.22 77.55
C THR A 13 20.94 -45.11 77.52
N PRO A 14 21.33 -43.83 77.37
CA PRO A 14 20.37 -42.73 77.27
C PRO A 14 19.50 -42.90 76.01
N LEU A 15 18.18 -42.71 76.18
CA LEU A 15 17.22 -42.82 75.09
C LEU A 15 17.35 -41.60 74.17
N THR A 16 17.66 -41.81 72.89
CA THR A 16 17.79 -40.73 71.89
C THR A 16 16.68 -40.87 70.85
N THR A 17 16.00 -39.77 70.53
CA THR A 17 14.91 -39.73 69.54
C THR A 17 15.45 -39.25 68.20
N ILE A 18 15.20 -40.01 67.13
CA ILE A 18 15.56 -39.66 65.75
C ILE A 18 14.26 -39.40 64.98
N ALA A 19 14.14 -38.24 64.36
CA ALA A 19 13.01 -37.90 63.49
C ALA A 19 13.35 -38.25 62.04
N ILE A 20 12.43 -38.92 61.35
CA ILE A 20 12.54 -39.28 59.93
C ILE A 20 11.23 -38.92 59.22
N SER A 21 11.29 -38.69 57.90
CA SER A 21 10.07 -38.44 57.13
C SER A 21 9.20 -39.69 57.09
N GLN A 22 7.88 -39.49 56.92
CA GLN A 22 6.92 -40.58 56.95
C GLN A 22 7.11 -41.56 55.78
N GLU A 23 7.57 -41.09 54.62
CA GLU A 23 7.90 -41.94 53.48
C GLU A 23 9.08 -42.88 53.79
N TYR A 24 10.13 -42.36 54.43
CA TYR A 24 11.28 -43.18 54.82
C TYR A 24 10.97 -44.11 56.00
N ALA A 25 10.07 -43.71 56.91
CA ALA A 25 9.59 -44.60 57.96
C ALA A 25 8.88 -45.83 57.39
N GLN A 26 8.03 -45.64 56.37
CA GLN A 26 7.33 -46.75 55.70
C GLN A 26 8.31 -47.69 54.98
N LYS A 27 9.25 -47.15 54.20
CA LYS A 27 10.29 -47.95 53.53
C LYS A 27 11.15 -48.73 54.52
N LEU A 28 11.47 -48.12 55.66
CA LEU A 28 12.20 -48.80 56.73
C LEU A 28 11.38 -49.96 57.29
N ASP A 29 10.09 -49.78 57.57
CA ASP A 29 9.24 -50.86 58.08
C ASP A 29 9.11 -52.04 57.13
N GLU A 30 8.97 -51.78 55.83
CA GLU A 30 8.95 -52.82 54.80
C GLU A 30 10.24 -53.63 54.80
N TYR A 31 11.39 -52.95 54.87
CA TYR A 31 12.70 -53.61 54.92
C TYR A 31 12.88 -54.48 56.17
N LEU A 32 12.43 -53.98 57.33
CA LEU A 32 12.54 -54.70 58.61
C LEU A 32 11.64 -55.93 58.66
N ASN A 33 10.43 -55.85 58.10
CA ASN A 33 9.52 -56.98 57.99
C ASN A 33 10.12 -58.12 57.13
N GLY A 34 10.89 -57.78 56.09
CA GLY A 34 11.55 -58.78 55.23
C GLY A 34 12.82 -59.40 55.83
N THR A 35 13.44 -58.76 56.83
CA THR A 35 14.74 -59.16 57.39
C THR A 35 14.65 -59.72 58.80
N GLY A 36 13.51 -59.55 59.49
CA GLY A 36 13.27 -60.07 60.83
C GLY A 36 14.01 -59.34 61.95
N ILE A 37 14.64 -58.21 61.65
CA ILE A 37 15.35 -57.35 62.62
C ILE A 37 14.43 -56.21 63.09
N THR A 38 14.64 -55.76 64.32
CA THR A 38 13.90 -54.63 64.89
C THR A 38 14.48 -53.29 64.43
N ARG A 39 13.67 -52.22 64.44
CA ARG A 39 14.13 -50.84 64.15
C ARG A 39 15.36 -50.45 64.99
N LYS A 40 15.41 -50.93 66.24
CA LYS A 40 16.52 -50.68 67.15
C LYS A 40 17.80 -51.36 66.66
N GLU A 41 17.73 -52.65 66.33
CA GLU A 41 18.87 -53.41 65.79
C GLU A 41 19.34 -52.82 64.47
N PHE A 42 18.43 -52.36 63.62
CA PHE A 42 18.79 -51.67 62.38
C PHE A 42 19.58 -50.38 62.63
N VAL A 43 19.15 -49.54 63.57
CA VAL A 43 19.87 -48.32 63.93
C VAL A 43 21.22 -48.66 64.55
N GLU A 44 21.30 -49.64 65.45
CA GLU A 44 22.57 -50.08 66.06
C GLU A 44 23.53 -50.65 65.02
N LEU A 45 23.07 -51.49 64.09
CA LEU A 45 23.85 -52.04 62.98
C LEU A 45 24.29 -50.96 62.00
N SER A 46 23.42 -50.00 61.69
CA SER A 46 23.76 -48.89 60.79
C SER A 46 24.83 -48.01 61.41
N VAL A 47 24.72 -47.68 62.70
CA VAL A 47 25.72 -46.90 63.43
C VAL A 47 27.05 -47.64 63.50
N ASP A 48 27.04 -48.94 63.83
CA ASP A 48 28.24 -49.77 63.85
C ASP A 48 28.87 -49.90 62.45
N TYR A 49 28.05 -50.04 61.40
CA TYR A 49 28.50 -50.06 60.01
C TYR A 49 29.16 -48.73 59.62
N PHE A 50 28.53 -47.59 59.88
CA PHE A 50 29.10 -46.27 59.55
C PHE A 50 30.38 -45.97 60.35
N GLN A 51 30.45 -46.39 61.62
CA GLN A 51 31.65 -46.27 62.44
C GLN A 51 32.79 -47.17 61.96
N ARG A 52 32.50 -48.40 61.52
CA ARG A 52 33.51 -49.34 60.98
C ARG A 52 33.98 -48.97 59.57
N THR A 53 33.11 -48.39 58.76
CA THR A 53 33.43 -47.98 57.39
C THR A 53 34.04 -46.58 57.31
N GLY A 54 34.05 -45.83 58.42
CA GLY A 54 34.63 -44.48 58.47
C GLY A 54 33.80 -43.42 57.74
N PHE A 55 32.52 -43.71 57.46
CA PHE A 55 31.64 -42.79 56.74
C PHE A 55 31.17 -41.66 57.66
N ASP A 56 31.81 -40.49 57.56
CA ASP A 56 31.45 -39.30 58.33
C ASP A 56 30.34 -38.49 57.64
N LEU A 57 29.13 -38.63 58.16
CA LEU A 57 27.94 -37.89 57.71
C LEU A 57 28.09 -36.36 57.79
N ARG A 58 29.11 -35.83 58.49
CA ARG A 58 29.34 -34.38 58.66
C ARG A 58 30.47 -33.84 57.78
N GLY A 59 31.25 -34.70 57.11
CA GLY A 59 32.55 -34.33 56.54
C GLY A 59 32.65 -34.27 55.01
N GLU A 60 31.76 -34.93 54.25
CA GLU A 60 31.91 -34.98 52.78
C GLU A 60 31.03 -33.95 52.06
N ALA A 61 31.66 -32.85 51.62
CA ALA A 61 31.12 -32.02 50.54
C ALA A 61 31.24 -32.81 49.24
N PHE A 62 30.11 -33.19 48.63
CA PHE A 62 30.09 -33.83 47.31
C PHE A 62 30.84 -32.95 46.28
N ASP A 63 31.82 -33.51 45.58
CA ASP A 63 32.46 -32.85 44.43
C ASP A 63 31.45 -32.74 43.29
N LEU A 64 30.90 -31.55 43.09
CA LEU A 64 29.89 -31.24 42.07
C LEU A 64 30.49 -30.93 40.68
N SER A 65 31.82 -30.89 40.55
CA SER A 65 32.48 -30.57 39.28
C SER A 65 32.10 -31.48 38.09
N PRO A 66 31.77 -32.79 38.27
CA PRO A 66 31.27 -33.61 37.17
C PRO A 66 29.88 -33.16 36.71
N LEU A 67 29.04 -32.70 37.63
CA LEU A 67 27.69 -32.23 37.34
C LEU A 67 27.73 -30.91 36.57
N GLU A 68 28.59 -29.98 36.97
CA GLU A 68 28.80 -28.71 36.25
C GLU A 68 29.26 -28.93 34.80
N LYS A 69 30.15 -29.90 34.56
CA LYS A 69 30.58 -30.29 33.20
C LYS A 69 29.42 -30.84 32.37
N VAL A 70 28.54 -31.63 32.97
CA VAL A 70 27.34 -32.16 32.29
C VAL A 70 26.38 -31.02 31.97
N THR A 71 26.15 -30.08 32.90
CA THR A 71 25.29 -28.92 32.68
C THR A 71 25.80 -28.03 31.54
N GLY A 72 27.10 -27.73 31.50
CA GLY A 72 27.68 -26.92 30.42
C GLY A 72 27.59 -27.58 29.04
N ARG A 73 27.72 -28.92 28.97
CA ARG A 73 27.51 -29.67 27.72
C ARG A 73 26.04 -29.66 27.28
N LEU A 74 25.10 -29.73 28.22
CA LEU A 74 23.67 -29.65 27.94
C LEU A 74 23.28 -28.26 27.42
N GLU A 75 23.80 -27.18 28.00
CA GLU A 75 23.56 -25.82 27.50
C GLU A 75 24.11 -25.60 26.07
N GLN A 76 25.31 -26.11 25.78
CA GLN A 76 25.86 -26.07 24.42
C GLN A 76 24.99 -26.86 23.43
N SER A 77 24.53 -28.05 23.85
CA SER A 77 23.62 -28.87 23.04
C SER A 77 22.29 -28.16 22.78
N ALA A 78 21.74 -27.46 23.78
CA ALA A 78 20.50 -26.70 23.64
C ALA A 78 20.65 -25.54 22.63
N LYS A 79 21.77 -24.80 22.67
CA LYS A 79 22.05 -23.72 21.71
C LYS A 79 22.16 -24.22 20.27
N ILE A 80 22.83 -25.36 20.05
CA ILE A 80 22.93 -25.97 18.71
C ILE A 80 21.56 -26.40 18.21
N MET A 81 20.71 -26.95 19.10
CA MET A 81 19.36 -27.37 18.76
C MET A 81 18.44 -26.19 18.42
N GLU A 82 18.58 -25.07 19.13
CA GLU A 82 17.87 -23.82 18.85
C GLU A 82 18.25 -23.24 17.48
N GLN A 83 19.54 -23.16 17.16
CA GLN A 83 20.02 -22.72 15.84
C GLN A 83 19.55 -23.65 14.70
N ALA A 84 19.56 -24.97 14.93
CA ALA A 84 19.02 -25.93 13.96
C ALA A 84 17.51 -25.74 13.75
N ASN A 85 16.78 -25.34 14.79
CA ASN A 85 15.36 -25.03 14.72
C ASN A 85 15.08 -23.72 13.96
N GLU A 86 15.91 -22.69 14.14
CA GLU A 86 15.83 -21.44 13.36
C GLU A 86 16.00 -21.68 11.86
N GLY A 87 16.99 -22.49 11.48
CA GLY A 87 17.19 -22.90 10.08
C GLY A 87 15.99 -23.67 9.51
N THR A 88 15.38 -24.51 10.33
CA THR A 88 14.17 -25.27 9.96
C THR A 88 12.96 -24.36 9.76
N GLU A 89 12.77 -23.36 10.61
CA GLU A 89 11.69 -22.39 10.49
C GLU A 89 11.90 -21.44 9.30
N ALA A 90 13.13 -21.00 9.02
CA ALA A 90 13.44 -20.23 7.81
C ALA A 90 13.10 -21.00 6.53
N VAL A 91 13.40 -22.30 6.49
CA VAL A 91 13.04 -23.18 5.36
C VAL A 91 11.52 -23.34 5.26
N ARG A 92 10.78 -23.48 6.38
CA ARG A 92 9.32 -23.51 6.37
C ARG A 92 8.72 -22.22 5.82
N GLN A 93 9.23 -21.06 6.23
CA GLN A 93 8.77 -19.75 5.74
C GLN A 93 9.00 -19.59 4.24
N LEU A 94 10.19 -19.98 3.75
CA LEU A 94 10.47 -19.99 2.31
C LEU A 94 9.51 -20.91 1.55
N LEU A 95 9.27 -22.12 2.05
CA LEU A 95 8.31 -23.06 1.46
C LEU A 95 6.89 -22.50 1.42
N GLN A 96 6.48 -21.78 2.46
CA GLN A 96 5.18 -21.11 2.51
C GLN A 96 5.10 -19.99 1.47
N ALA A 97 6.12 -19.13 1.40
CA ALA A 97 6.21 -18.05 0.40
C ALA A 97 6.20 -18.59 -1.04
N VAL A 98 6.91 -19.68 -1.33
CA VAL A 98 6.90 -20.32 -2.65
C VAL A 98 5.51 -20.89 -2.98
N LYS A 99 4.82 -21.51 -2.02
CA LYS A 99 3.44 -21.99 -2.22
C LYS A 99 2.48 -20.86 -2.52
N GLU A 100 2.57 -19.75 -1.78
CA GLU A 100 1.77 -18.55 -1.98
C GLU A 100 2.03 -17.93 -3.36
N GLN A 101 3.30 -17.75 -3.73
CA GLN A 101 3.68 -17.24 -5.05
C GLN A 101 3.19 -18.14 -6.19
N THR A 102 3.29 -19.47 -6.03
CA THR A 102 2.78 -20.43 -7.00
C THR A 102 1.25 -20.36 -7.12
N ALA A 103 0.54 -20.16 -6.01
CA ALA A 103 -0.91 -19.99 -6.00
C ALA A 103 -1.33 -18.70 -6.73
N ILE A 104 -0.60 -17.60 -6.51
CA ILE A 104 -0.81 -16.33 -7.22
C ILE A 104 -0.55 -16.52 -8.72
N GLN A 105 0.55 -17.19 -9.09
CA GLN A 105 0.91 -17.39 -10.49
C GLN A 105 -0.09 -18.27 -11.26
N LYS A 106 -0.76 -19.22 -10.58
CA LYS A 106 -1.87 -20.00 -11.17
C LYS A 106 -3.12 -19.18 -11.43
N GLN A 107 -3.34 -18.08 -10.70
CA GLN A 107 -4.47 -17.18 -10.93
C GLN A 107 -4.19 -16.17 -12.05
N LEU A 108 -2.92 -15.89 -12.35
CA LEU A 108 -2.55 -14.99 -13.43
C LEU A 108 -2.88 -15.62 -14.79
N PRO A 109 -3.37 -14.82 -15.76
CA PRO A 109 -3.53 -15.26 -17.14
C PRO A 109 -2.18 -15.73 -17.72
N ALA A 110 -2.24 -16.65 -18.69
CA ALA A 110 -1.05 -17.12 -19.38
C ALA A 110 -0.20 -15.94 -19.92
N PRO A 111 1.14 -16.00 -19.86
CA PRO A 111 2.02 -14.90 -20.29
C PRO A 111 1.71 -14.37 -21.70
N ASP A 112 1.32 -15.27 -22.61
CA ASP A 112 0.95 -14.98 -23.99
C ASP A 112 -0.36 -14.17 -24.09
N ILE A 113 -1.29 -14.30 -23.14
CA ILE A 113 -2.48 -13.43 -23.03
C ILE A 113 -2.07 -12.04 -22.56
N LEU A 114 -1.18 -11.95 -21.57
CA LEU A 114 -0.66 -10.67 -21.07
C LEU A 114 0.11 -9.91 -22.17
N GLN A 115 0.89 -10.63 -22.98
CA GLN A 115 1.60 -10.02 -24.11
C GLN A 115 0.63 -9.52 -25.19
N LYS A 116 -0.41 -10.30 -25.53
CA LYS A 116 -1.45 -9.86 -26.48
C LYS A 116 -2.18 -8.62 -25.98
N ALA A 117 -2.52 -8.58 -24.70
CA ALA A 117 -3.15 -7.41 -24.08
C ALA A 117 -2.23 -6.18 -24.16
N THR A 118 -0.94 -6.36 -23.86
CA THR A 118 0.07 -5.29 -23.96
C THR A 118 0.17 -4.74 -25.38
N ASN A 119 0.31 -5.63 -26.39
CA ASN A 119 0.35 -5.21 -27.79
C ASN A 119 -0.91 -4.46 -28.20
N ARG A 120 -2.08 -4.92 -27.75
CA ARG A 120 -3.37 -4.28 -28.03
C ARG A 120 -3.47 -2.88 -27.41
N VAL A 121 -2.94 -2.70 -26.20
CA VAL A 121 -2.86 -1.37 -25.56
C VAL A 121 -2.02 -0.43 -26.42
N THR A 122 -0.83 -0.86 -26.86
CA THR A 122 0.04 -0.06 -27.72
C THR A 122 -0.61 0.30 -29.06
N GLU A 123 -1.34 -0.62 -29.69
CA GLU A 123 -2.11 -0.34 -30.91
C GLU A 123 -3.18 0.74 -30.68
N LEU A 124 -3.90 0.64 -29.55
CA LEU A 124 -4.95 1.59 -29.20
C LEU A 124 -4.38 2.97 -28.87
N GLU A 125 -3.26 3.04 -28.14
CA GLU A 125 -2.55 4.29 -27.86
C GLU A 125 -2.13 5.01 -29.14
N HIS A 126 -1.56 4.28 -30.11
CA HIS A 126 -1.20 4.85 -31.40
C HIS A 126 -2.43 5.32 -32.19
N LEU A 127 -3.55 4.58 -32.13
CA LEU A 127 -4.80 5.01 -32.77
C LEU A 127 -5.39 6.26 -32.13
N ILE A 128 -5.35 6.36 -30.79
CA ILE A 128 -5.75 7.55 -30.03
C ILE A 128 -4.90 8.75 -30.47
N GLY A 129 -3.59 8.58 -30.60
CA GLY A 129 -2.69 9.63 -31.11
C GLY A 129 -3.12 10.16 -32.48
N LYS A 130 -3.41 9.26 -33.43
CA LYS A 130 -3.90 9.65 -34.77
C LYS A 130 -5.23 10.41 -34.74
N TYR A 131 -6.15 10.01 -33.86
CA TYR A 131 -7.42 10.72 -33.72
C TYR A 131 -7.24 12.08 -33.06
N GLN A 132 -6.30 12.22 -32.13
CA GLN A 132 -5.96 13.50 -31.52
C GLN A 132 -5.39 14.47 -32.55
N GLU A 133 -4.42 14.04 -33.36
CA GLU A 133 -3.85 14.84 -34.45
C GLU A 133 -4.93 15.31 -35.43
N LYS A 134 -5.87 14.41 -35.79
CA LYS A 134 -6.99 14.75 -36.67
C LYS A 134 -7.94 15.76 -36.02
N LEU A 135 -8.18 15.64 -34.73
CA LEU A 135 -9.02 16.57 -33.98
C LEU A 135 -8.38 17.96 -33.94
N ASP A 136 -7.06 18.03 -33.72
CA ASP A 136 -6.31 19.28 -33.69
C ASP A 136 -6.34 19.97 -35.07
N SER A 137 -6.07 19.23 -36.15
CA SER A 137 -6.18 19.74 -37.52
C SER A 137 -7.59 20.26 -37.85
N LEU A 138 -8.65 19.53 -37.47
CA LEU A 138 -10.02 20.00 -37.66
C LEU A 138 -10.34 21.25 -36.84
N SER A 139 -9.76 21.37 -35.65
CA SER A 139 -9.91 22.56 -34.80
C SER A 139 -9.23 23.79 -35.41
N GLU A 140 -8.05 23.60 -36.01
CA GLU A 140 -7.34 24.64 -36.77
C GLU A 140 -8.15 25.07 -38.00
N ASP A 141 -8.64 24.12 -38.81
CA ASP A 141 -9.46 24.39 -40.00
C ASP A 141 -10.72 25.17 -39.62
N LYS A 142 -11.42 24.73 -38.56
CA LYS A 142 -12.60 25.44 -38.05
C LYS A 142 -12.27 26.87 -37.66
N THR A 143 -11.13 27.09 -37.00
CA THR A 143 -10.70 28.42 -36.57
C THR A 143 -10.37 29.30 -37.77
N MET A 144 -9.72 28.75 -38.80
CA MET A 144 -9.44 29.46 -40.06
C MET A 144 -10.75 29.90 -40.73
N ILE A 145 -11.70 28.98 -40.92
CA ILE A 145 -12.99 29.26 -41.58
C ILE A 145 -13.76 30.35 -40.84
N ILE A 146 -13.78 30.32 -39.50
CA ILE A 146 -14.42 31.36 -38.69
C ILE A 146 -13.76 32.72 -38.95
N ARG A 147 -12.43 32.78 -39.00
CA ARG A 147 -11.70 34.02 -39.28
C ARG A 147 -12.05 34.57 -40.66
N GLU A 148 -11.98 33.74 -41.70
CA GLU A 148 -12.32 34.15 -43.06
C GLU A 148 -13.77 34.66 -43.16
N ARG A 149 -14.71 33.97 -42.51
CA ARG A 149 -16.11 34.38 -42.46
C ARG A 149 -16.27 35.77 -41.85
N VAL A 150 -15.62 36.04 -40.72
CA VAL A 150 -15.66 37.34 -40.05
C VAL A 150 -15.06 38.45 -40.94
N GLU A 151 -13.95 38.16 -41.63
CA GLU A 151 -13.35 39.11 -42.57
C GLU A 151 -14.29 39.44 -43.74
N TRP A 152 -14.98 38.45 -44.29
CA TRP A 152 -15.97 38.65 -45.36
C TRP A 152 -17.20 39.43 -44.88
N GLU A 153 -17.69 39.14 -43.67
CA GLU A 153 -18.80 39.90 -43.07
C GLU A 153 -18.42 41.37 -42.88
N GLN A 154 -17.20 41.64 -42.41
CA GLN A 154 -16.70 43.00 -42.23
C GLN A 154 -16.61 43.74 -43.58
N LYS A 155 -16.02 43.11 -44.61
CA LYS A 155 -15.94 43.69 -45.96
C LYS A 155 -17.32 43.96 -46.54
N TYR A 156 -18.27 43.05 -46.34
CA TYR A 156 -19.64 43.23 -46.81
C TYR A 156 -20.30 44.43 -46.11
N TYR A 157 -20.17 44.52 -44.79
CA TYR A 157 -20.73 45.63 -44.01
C TYR A 157 -20.14 46.98 -44.40
N GLU A 158 -18.82 47.06 -44.60
CA GLU A 158 -18.15 48.28 -45.06
C GLU A 158 -18.62 48.72 -46.44
N ARG A 159 -18.76 47.76 -47.38
CA ARG A 159 -19.29 48.04 -48.72
C ARG A 159 -20.73 48.52 -48.65
N ASP A 160 -21.57 47.89 -47.84
CA ASP A 160 -22.98 48.29 -47.68
C ASP A 160 -23.09 49.71 -47.11
N LYS A 161 -22.28 50.03 -46.10
CA LYS A 161 -22.15 51.38 -45.55
C LYS A 161 -21.74 52.41 -46.60
N GLN A 162 -20.76 52.09 -47.45
CA GLN A 162 -20.33 52.95 -48.57
C GLN A 162 -21.45 53.16 -49.59
N ASN A 163 -22.16 52.08 -49.96
CA ASN A 163 -23.29 52.15 -50.89
C ASN A 163 -24.43 53.01 -50.35
N TYR A 164 -24.73 52.91 -49.05
CA TYR A 164 -25.76 53.73 -48.41
C TYR A 164 -25.40 55.22 -48.48
N ALA A 165 -24.16 55.58 -48.18
CA ALA A 165 -23.67 56.96 -48.27
C ALA A 165 -23.70 57.49 -49.72
N LEU A 166 -23.36 56.65 -50.70
CA LEU A 166 -23.46 56.99 -52.11
C LEU A 166 -24.91 57.24 -52.54
N LEU A 167 -25.84 56.37 -52.10
CA LEU A 167 -27.26 56.49 -52.40
C LEU A 167 -27.85 57.79 -51.84
N GLU A 168 -27.46 58.19 -50.62
CA GLU A 168 -27.87 59.47 -50.04
C GLU A 168 -27.36 60.66 -50.88
N THR A 169 -26.11 60.58 -51.35
CA THR A 169 -25.50 61.61 -52.21
C THR A 169 -26.23 61.70 -53.55
N LEU A 170 -26.47 60.58 -54.22
CA LEU A 170 -27.20 60.53 -55.49
C LEU A 170 -28.63 61.04 -55.34
N LYS A 171 -29.30 60.75 -54.23
CA LYS A 171 -30.64 61.28 -53.94
C LYS A 171 -30.64 62.80 -53.88
N LYS A 172 -29.69 63.41 -53.15
CA LYS A 172 -29.53 64.88 -53.07
C LYS A 172 -29.25 65.48 -54.45
N GLN A 173 -28.38 64.84 -55.24
CA GLN A 173 -28.11 65.28 -56.61
C GLN A 173 -29.33 65.19 -57.51
N GLY A 174 -30.14 64.13 -57.38
CA GLY A 174 -31.40 63.97 -58.11
C GLY A 174 -32.41 65.07 -57.78
N GLU A 175 -32.55 65.43 -56.49
CA GLU A 175 -33.40 66.54 -56.06
C GLU A 175 -32.95 67.88 -56.64
N LEU A 176 -31.64 68.15 -56.67
CA LEU A 176 -31.08 69.36 -57.29
C LEU A 176 -31.32 69.38 -58.80
N LEU A 177 -31.17 68.24 -59.47
CA LEU A 177 -31.40 68.13 -60.91
C LEU A 177 -32.87 68.40 -61.26
N GLU A 178 -33.83 67.90 -60.48
CA GLU A 178 -35.25 68.19 -60.70
C GLU A 178 -35.60 69.66 -60.48
N LYS A 179 -34.96 70.33 -59.50
CA LYS A 179 -35.08 71.79 -59.33
C LYS A 179 -34.55 72.52 -60.57
N ALA A 180 -33.34 72.20 -61.01
CA ALA A 180 -32.73 72.82 -62.19
C ALA A 180 -33.56 72.60 -63.47
N LYS A 181 -34.11 71.39 -63.66
CA LYS A 181 -35.02 71.09 -64.79
C LYS A 181 -36.28 71.96 -64.73
N THR A 182 -36.83 72.17 -63.54
CA THR A 182 -38.05 72.98 -63.36
C THR A 182 -37.77 74.45 -63.67
N GLU A 183 -36.65 75.00 -63.18
CA GLU A 183 -36.20 76.35 -63.51
C GLU A 183 -35.96 76.54 -65.01
N LEU A 184 -35.28 75.59 -65.67
CA LEU A 184 -35.07 75.64 -67.12
C LEU A 184 -36.39 75.65 -67.91
N ARG A 185 -37.38 74.84 -67.49
CA ARG A 185 -38.72 74.89 -68.11
C ARG A 185 -39.37 76.25 -67.93
N HIS A 186 -39.25 76.85 -66.74
CA HIS A 186 -39.77 78.17 -66.45
C HIS A 186 -39.11 79.25 -67.33
N CYS A 187 -37.77 79.27 -67.40
CA CYS A 187 -37.03 80.18 -68.27
C CYS A 187 -37.41 80.00 -69.74
N LYS A 188 -37.52 78.75 -70.22
CA LYS A 188 -37.95 78.47 -71.60
C LYS A 188 -39.33 79.05 -71.89
N GLY A 189 -40.29 78.87 -70.98
CA GLY A 189 -41.63 79.45 -71.11
C GLY A 189 -41.60 80.98 -71.14
N PHE A 190 -40.79 81.60 -70.28
CA PHE A 190 -40.60 83.05 -70.27
C PHE A 190 -40.04 83.57 -71.60
N PHE A 191 -38.98 82.93 -72.13
CA PHE A 191 -38.42 83.31 -73.43
C PHE A 191 -39.39 83.09 -74.58
N SER A 192 -40.17 82.01 -74.58
CA SER A 192 -41.23 81.79 -75.57
C SER A 192 -42.26 82.91 -75.56
N SER A 193 -42.75 83.31 -74.39
CA SER A 193 -43.71 84.42 -74.26
C SER A 193 -43.12 85.76 -74.73
N ALA A 194 -41.91 86.10 -74.25
CA ALA A 194 -41.25 87.35 -74.65
C ALA A 194 -41.01 87.42 -76.16
N ASN A 195 -40.64 86.29 -76.79
CA ASN A 195 -40.47 86.22 -78.23
C ASN A 195 -41.80 86.36 -78.98
N GLU A 196 -42.89 85.76 -78.50
CA GLU A 196 -44.23 85.97 -79.06
C GLU A 196 -44.66 87.44 -78.98
N ASP A 197 -44.41 88.11 -77.85
CA ASP A 197 -44.75 89.51 -77.67
C ASP A 197 -43.96 90.42 -78.63
N VAL A 198 -42.66 90.18 -78.80
CA VAL A 198 -41.83 90.90 -79.79
C VAL A 198 -42.30 90.63 -81.22
N LEU A 199 -42.63 89.39 -81.58
CA LEU A 199 -43.13 89.06 -82.92
C LEU A 199 -44.47 89.76 -83.22
N LYS A 200 -45.38 89.82 -82.24
CA LYS A 200 -46.63 90.59 -82.34
C LYS A 200 -46.37 92.09 -82.53
N GLU A 201 -45.44 92.68 -81.78
CA GLU A 201 -45.07 94.10 -81.94
C GLU A 201 -44.49 94.40 -83.33
N LEU A 202 -43.77 93.46 -83.92
CA LEU A 202 -43.19 93.57 -85.27
C LEU A 202 -44.19 93.24 -86.40
N GLY A 203 -45.43 92.86 -86.08
CA GLY A 203 -46.47 92.53 -87.07
C GLY A 203 -46.22 91.22 -87.83
N ILE A 204 -45.35 90.35 -87.29
CA ILE A 204 -45.02 89.04 -87.87
C ILE A 204 -45.92 88.01 -87.18
N SER A 205 -46.94 87.53 -87.89
CA SER A 205 -47.89 86.53 -87.38
C SER A 205 -47.58 85.11 -87.87
#